data_AF-A0A5N6U3B0-F1
#
_entry.id   AF-A0A5N6U3B0-F1
#
_cell.length_a   1.000
_cell.length_b   1.000
_cell.length_c   1.000
_cell.angle_alpha   90.00
_cell.angle_beta   90.00
_cell.angle_gamma   90.00
#
_symmetry.space_group_name_H-M   'P 1'
#
loop_
_entity.id
_entity.type
_entity.pdbx_description
1 polymer ?
#
loop_
_entity_poly.entity_id
_entity_poly.type
_entity_poly.pdbx_seq_one_letter_code
_entity_poly.pdbx_strand_id
1 'polypeptide(L)'
;MPIPREGDTFRLLGYQSQKVLVAHNDHLTDYNESTCPDENGRVIWCDKTGVGMSPGANYPDRRFTFEEGVGTMQGTYRLRSADDYVVVDNRGDSAPRSYGANYVRYGDEYFIFETHYSHPEE
;
A
#
# COMPACT_ATOMS: atom_id res chain seq x y z
N MET A 1 -8.65 -10.54 -6.81
CA MET A 1 -9.69 -9.91 -5.96
C MET A 1 -10.08 -8.59 -6.62
N PRO A 2 -11.35 -8.19 -6.69
CA PRO A 2 -11.70 -6.90 -7.29
C PRO A 2 -11.15 -5.74 -6.45
N ILE A 3 -10.84 -4.62 -7.10
CA ILE A 3 -10.53 -3.36 -6.43
C ILE A 3 -11.74 -2.97 -5.56
N PRO A 4 -11.55 -2.63 -4.26
CA PRO A 4 -12.63 -2.19 -3.38
C PRO A 4 -13.37 -0.97 -3.94
N ARG A 5 -14.67 -0.84 -3.63
CA ARG A 5 -15.44 0.33 -4.04
C ARG A 5 -15.08 1.52 -3.17
N GLU A 6 -15.38 2.73 -3.65
CA GLU A 6 -15.25 3.93 -2.84
C GLU A 6 -16.08 3.81 -1.55
N GLY A 7 -15.44 4.05 -0.41
CA GLY A 7 -16.04 3.92 0.92
C GLY A 7 -15.90 2.54 1.57
N ASP A 8 -15.46 1.51 0.83
CA ASP A 8 -15.15 0.21 1.42
C ASP A 8 -13.88 0.30 2.27
N THR A 9 -13.89 -0.31 3.45
CA THR A 9 -12.68 -0.50 4.26
C THR A 9 -11.94 -1.75 3.80
N PHE A 10 -10.61 -1.65 3.63
CA PHE A 10 -9.76 -2.75 3.23
C PHE A 10 -8.38 -2.68 3.90
N ARG A 11 -7.68 -3.81 3.88
CA ARG A 11 -6.25 -3.91 4.22
C ARG A 11 -5.44 -4.16 2.95
N LEU A 12 -4.20 -3.65 2.92
CA LEU A 12 -3.23 -3.96 1.88
C LEU A 12 -2.24 -4.99 2.41
N LEU A 13 -2.49 -6.26 2.08
CA LEU A 13 -1.64 -7.38 2.49
C LEU A 13 -0.51 -7.58 1.47
N GLY A 14 0.74 -7.45 1.90
CA GLY A 14 1.92 -7.73 1.07
C GLY A 14 1.94 -9.18 0.60
N TYR A 15 1.99 -9.40 -0.71
CA TYR A 15 2.00 -10.74 -1.33
C TYR A 15 3.13 -11.60 -0.77
N GLN A 16 4.25 -10.96 -0.44
CA GLN A 16 5.48 -11.67 -0.19
C GLN A 16 5.90 -11.65 1.28
N SER A 17 5.69 -10.55 2.01
CA SER A 17 5.85 -10.51 3.47
C SER A 17 4.71 -11.19 4.22
N GLN A 18 3.51 -11.26 3.61
CA GLN A 18 2.27 -11.62 4.30
C GLN A 18 1.95 -10.68 5.49
N LYS A 19 2.45 -9.44 5.46
CA LYS A 19 2.16 -8.37 6.44
C LYS A 19 1.21 -7.33 5.83
N VAL A 20 0.46 -6.64 6.68
CA VAL A 20 -0.44 -5.55 6.24
C VAL A 20 0.26 -4.20 6.35
N LEU A 21 0.03 -3.36 5.35
CA LEU A 21 0.45 -1.96 5.33
C LEU A 21 -0.46 -1.12 6.24
N VAL A 22 0.12 -0.49 7.26
CA VAL A 22 -0.61 0.29 8.28
C VAL A 22 -0.14 1.72 8.30
N ALA A 23 -1.10 2.63 8.39
CA ALA A 23 -0.86 4.03 8.69
C ALA A 23 -0.92 4.27 10.20
N HIS A 24 0.16 4.80 10.81
CA HIS A 24 0.17 5.16 12.23
C HIS A 24 0.84 6.51 12.46
N ASN A 25 0.12 7.50 13.00
CA ASN A 25 0.51 8.83 13.53
C ASN A 25 1.49 9.73 12.75
N ASP A 26 2.48 9.22 12.02
CA ASP A 26 3.47 9.93 11.21
C ASP A 26 4.25 9.03 10.23
N HIS A 27 4.06 7.71 10.27
CA HIS A 27 4.76 6.78 9.40
C HIS A 27 3.85 5.63 8.93
N LEU A 28 4.22 5.05 7.78
CA LEU A 28 3.64 3.79 7.30
C LEU A 28 4.51 2.65 7.87
N THR A 29 3.90 1.62 8.42
CA THR A 29 4.61 0.46 8.99
C THR A 29 3.86 -0.83 8.70
N ASP A 30 4.55 -1.96 8.81
CA ASP A 30 3.98 -3.29 8.60
C ASP A 30 3.40 -3.79 9.93
N TYR A 31 2.08 -3.69 10.12
CA TYR A 31 1.38 -4.01 11.37
C TYR A 31 -0.07 -4.47 11.10
N ASN A 32 -0.87 -4.74 12.12
CA ASN A 32 -2.12 -5.52 12.00
C ASN A 32 -3.42 -4.75 11.62
N GLU A 33 -3.41 -3.49 11.14
CA GLU A 33 -4.66 -2.70 10.95
C GLU A 33 -4.72 -1.79 9.68
N SER A 34 -5.93 -1.50 9.19
CA SER A 34 -6.30 -1.07 7.82
C SER A 34 -5.99 0.37 7.39
N THR A 35 -6.09 0.67 6.08
CA THR A 35 -5.92 2.02 5.50
C THR A 35 -7.22 2.64 4.95
N CYS A 36 -7.59 3.74 5.59
CA CYS A 36 -8.37 4.90 5.11
C CYS A 36 -7.51 6.15 5.42
N PRO A 37 -7.89 7.40 5.06
CA PRO A 37 -7.26 8.54 5.72
C PRO A 37 -7.26 8.28 7.23
N ASP A 38 -6.11 8.51 7.86
CA ASP A 38 -6.08 8.38 9.32
C ASP A 38 -7.03 9.40 9.95
N GLU A 39 -7.21 9.33 11.26
CA GLU A 39 -8.04 10.29 12.02
C GLU A 39 -7.67 11.77 11.78
N ASN A 40 -6.46 12.04 11.25
CA ASN A 40 -5.94 13.35 10.92
C ASN A 40 -6.10 13.74 9.43
N GLY A 41 -6.80 12.93 8.62
CA GLY A 41 -7.07 13.20 7.21
C GLY A 41 -5.85 13.05 6.29
N ARG A 42 -4.83 12.30 6.72
CA ARG A 42 -3.59 12.10 5.96
C ARG A 42 -3.70 10.88 5.07
N VAL A 43 -3.07 10.95 3.91
CA VAL A 43 -3.05 9.87 2.92
C VAL A 43 -1.64 9.37 2.69
N ILE A 44 -1.54 8.17 2.11
CA ILE A 44 -0.26 7.60 1.68
C ILE A 44 0.33 8.48 0.58
N TRP A 45 1.63 8.75 0.65
CA TRP A 45 2.42 9.29 -0.45
C TRP A 45 3.56 8.31 -0.78
N CYS A 46 3.98 8.30 -2.05
CA CYS A 46 5.08 7.49 -2.56
C CYS A 46 5.79 8.24 -3.69
N ASP A 47 7.08 8.53 -3.48
CA ASP A 47 7.93 9.19 -4.47
C ASP A 47 9.37 8.67 -4.38
N LYS A 48 10.33 9.35 -5.02
CA LYS A 48 11.76 8.97 -4.98
C LYS A 48 12.40 9.00 -3.59
N THR A 49 11.80 9.70 -2.64
CA THR A 49 12.34 9.90 -1.29
C THR A 49 11.86 8.83 -0.32
N GLY A 50 10.74 8.17 -0.63
CA GLY A 50 10.25 7.05 0.15
C GLY A 50 8.74 6.87 0.06
N VAL A 51 8.20 6.28 1.12
CA VAL A 51 6.77 6.09 1.34
C VAL A 51 6.43 6.61 2.74
N GLY A 52 5.29 7.27 2.88
CA GLY A 52 4.85 7.77 4.18
C GLY A 52 3.42 8.31 4.19
N MET A 53 3.12 9.12 5.20
CA MET A 53 1.81 9.72 5.46
C MET A 53 1.90 11.24 5.41
N SER A 54 0.95 11.92 4.75
CA SER A 54 0.93 13.39 4.71
C SER A 54 -0.48 13.94 4.42
N PRO A 55 -0.85 15.12 4.96
CA PRO A 55 -2.11 15.78 4.59
C PRO A 55 -2.19 16.12 3.10
N GLY A 56 -3.42 16.21 2.58
CA GLY A 56 -3.73 16.78 1.27
C GLY A 56 -3.56 15.82 0.10
N ALA A 57 -4.65 15.22 -0.39
CA ALA A 57 -4.63 14.20 -1.46
C ALA A 57 -4.34 14.71 -2.89
N ASN A 58 -4.13 16.01 -3.08
CA ASN A 58 -4.07 16.63 -4.42
C ASN A 58 -2.69 16.59 -5.08
N TYR A 59 -1.67 16.11 -4.39
CA TYR A 59 -0.32 16.00 -4.95
C TYR A 59 -0.14 14.68 -5.74
N PRO A 60 0.70 14.67 -6.80
CA PRO A 60 0.89 13.49 -7.65
C PRO A 60 1.40 12.23 -6.93
N ASP A 61 2.37 12.38 -6.03
CA ASP A 61 2.90 11.35 -5.12
C ASP A 61 1.83 10.65 -4.24
N ARG A 62 0.63 11.21 -4.13
CA ARG A 62 -0.50 10.68 -3.33
C ARG A 62 -1.60 10.04 -4.18
N ARG A 63 -1.42 9.98 -5.50
CA ARG A 63 -2.40 9.40 -6.44
C ARG A 63 -1.85 8.09 -7.00
N PHE A 64 -2.60 7.01 -6.84
CA PHE A 64 -2.14 5.68 -7.18
C PHE A 64 -2.97 5.06 -8.32
N THR A 65 -2.27 4.41 -9.24
CA THR A 65 -2.84 3.43 -10.17
C THR A 65 -2.55 2.04 -9.63
N PHE A 66 -3.58 1.21 -9.55
CA PHE A 66 -3.43 -0.20 -9.22
C PHE A 66 -3.08 -0.99 -10.48
N GLU A 67 -1.83 -1.42 -10.60
CA GLU A 67 -1.38 -2.24 -11.72
C GLU A 67 -1.52 -3.72 -11.35
N GLU A 68 -2.41 -4.45 -12.02
CA GLU A 68 -2.61 -5.88 -11.75
C GLU A 68 -1.35 -6.69 -12.13
N GLY A 69 -0.97 -7.61 -11.26
CA GLY A 69 0.05 -8.59 -11.53
C GLY A 69 -0.35 -9.59 -12.61
N VAL A 70 0.67 -10.22 -13.21
CA VAL A 70 0.50 -11.24 -14.24
C VAL A 70 1.08 -12.57 -13.77
N GLY A 71 0.67 -13.67 -14.39
CA GLY A 71 1.18 -15.00 -14.06
C GLY A 71 0.87 -15.38 -12.61
N THR A 72 1.89 -15.73 -11.82
CA THR A 72 1.73 -16.12 -10.42
C THR A 72 1.28 -14.99 -9.50
N MET A 73 1.32 -13.74 -9.98
CA MET A 73 0.86 -12.55 -9.25
C MET A 73 -0.51 -12.07 -9.73
N GLN A 74 -1.23 -12.85 -10.54
CA GLN A 74 -2.58 -12.48 -10.95
C GLN A 74 -3.49 -12.29 -9.72
N GLY A 75 -4.27 -11.21 -9.72
CA GLY A 75 -5.14 -10.85 -8.60
C GLY A 75 -4.45 -10.12 -7.44
N THR A 76 -3.15 -9.81 -7.56
CA THR A 76 -2.43 -8.85 -6.71
C THR A 76 -2.15 -7.56 -7.49
N TYR A 77 -1.80 -6.48 -6.79
CA TYR A 77 -1.67 -5.15 -7.38
C TYR A 77 -0.42 -4.43 -6.90
N ARG A 78 0.28 -3.76 -7.81
CA ARG A 78 1.27 -2.74 -7.46
C ARG A 78 0.56 -1.42 -7.22
N LEU A 79 1.01 -0.68 -6.21
CA LEU A 79 0.56 0.69 -5.95
C LEU A 79 1.53 1.67 -6.62
N ARG A 80 1.26 2.03 -7.88
CA ARG A 80 2.09 2.98 -8.63
C ARG A 80 1.61 4.40 -8.42
N SER A 81 2.43 5.27 -7.84
CA SER A 81 2.16 6.69 -7.74
C SER A 81 2.26 7.38 -9.11
N ALA A 82 1.66 8.55 -9.26
CA ALA A 82 1.77 9.35 -10.48
C ALA A 82 3.20 9.89 -10.74
N ASP A 83 4.09 9.81 -9.73
CA ASP A 83 5.52 10.15 -9.85
C ASP A 83 6.38 8.96 -10.34
N ASP A 84 5.76 7.87 -10.79
CA ASP A 84 6.41 6.66 -11.31
C ASP A 84 7.26 5.89 -10.27
N TYR A 85 6.81 5.89 -9.03
CA TYR A 85 7.32 5.02 -7.97
C TYR A 85 6.24 4.05 -7.50
N VAL A 86 6.66 2.89 -7.00
CA VAL A 86 5.77 1.90 -6.39
C VAL A 86 6.07 1.74 -4.92
N VAL A 87 5.02 1.46 -4.14
CA VAL A 87 5.16 1.01 -2.76
C VAL A 87 5.74 -0.41 -2.77
N VAL A 88 6.72 -0.64 -1.91
CA VAL A 88 7.38 -1.94 -1.73
C VAL A 88 7.21 -2.34 -0.26
N ASP A 89 6.58 -3.49 -0.07
CA ASP A 89 6.54 -4.18 1.22
C ASP A 89 7.98 -4.53 1.60
N ASN A 90 8.34 -4.35 2.87
CA ASN A 90 9.69 -4.68 3.28
C ASN A 90 9.74 -6.10 3.83
N ARG A 91 10.70 -6.90 3.34
CA ARG A 91 11.05 -8.19 3.95
C ARG A 91 11.79 -7.96 5.28
N GLY A 92 11.13 -7.50 6.34
CA GLY A 92 11.75 -7.30 7.67
C GLY A 92 11.01 -6.36 8.62
N ASP A 93 11.72 -5.76 9.58
CA ASP A 93 11.22 -4.79 10.59
C ASP A 93 11.47 -3.33 10.19
N SER A 94 11.61 -3.04 8.90
CA SER A 94 11.86 -1.70 8.39
C SER A 94 10.64 -1.17 7.68
N ALA A 95 10.39 0.13 7.78
CA ALA A 95 9.26 0.79 7.11
C ALA A 95 9.20 0.46 5.59
N PRO A 96 8.00 0.52 4.98
CA PRO A 96 7.79 0.41 3.55
C PRO A 96 8.70 1.37 2.78
N ARG A 97 9.10 0.97 1.58
CA ARG A 97 10.00 1.77 0.73
C ARG A 97 9.36 2.05 -0.61
N SER A 98 9.93 3.01 -1.33
CA SER A 98 9.60 3.23 -2.72
C SER A 98 10.64 2.59 -3.62
N TYR A 99 10.20 2.14 -4.79
CA TYR A 99 11.07 1.66 -5.85
C TYR A 99 10.59 2.19 -7.20
N GLY A 100 11.51 2.43 -8.14
CA GLY A 100 11.12 3.01 -9.44
C GLY A 100 10.23 2.04 -10.22
N ALA A 101 9.08 2.52 -10.68
CA ALA A 101 8.02 1.67 -11.25
C ALA A 101 8.43 0.92 -12.53
N ASN A 102 9.45 1.44 -13.23
CA ASN A 102 9.94 0.94 -14.52
C ASN A 102 11.17 0.02 -14.40
N TYR A 103 11.64 -0.25 -13.17
CA TYR A 103 12.72 -1.20 -12.94
C TYR A 103 12.22 -2.66 -12.98
N VAL A 104 13.15 -3.59 -12.73
CA VAL A 104 12.83 -5.02 -12.59
C VAL A 104 11.79 -5.18 -11.49
N ARG A 105 10.71 -5.90 -11.79
CA ARG A 105 9.61 -6.09 -10.84
C ARG A 105 9.90 -7.26 -9.91
N TYR A 106 9.68 -7.05 -8.63
CA TYR A 106 9.81 -8.06 -7.58
C TYR A 106 8.49 -8.30 -6.85
N GLY A 107 8.38 -9.43 -6.16
CA GLY A 107 7.13 -9.85 -5.51
C GLY A 107 6.72 -9.01 -4.29
N ASP A 108 7.68 -8.30 -3.70
CA ASP A 108 7.48 -7.35 -2.60
C ASP A 108 6.81 -6.05 -3.05
N GLU A 109 6.63 -5.82 -4.35
CA GLU A 109 5.88 -4.67 -4.89
C GLU A 109 4.36 -4.93 -4.98
N TYR A 110 3.89 -6.13 -4.61
CA TYR A 110 2.52 -6.55 -4.88
C TYR A 110 1.71 -6.75 -3.60
N PHE A 111 0.46 -6.29 -3.64
CA PHE A 111 -0.45 -6.29 -2.50
C PHE A 111 -1.79 -6.92 -2.88
N ILE A 112 -2.48 -7.47 -1.88
CA ILE A 112 -3.83 -7.98 -1.99
C ILE A 112 -4.74 -7.03 -1.21
N PHE A 113 -5.86 -6.65 -1.82
CA PHE A 113 -6.96 -6.01 -1.09
C PHE A 113 -7.68 -7.07 -0.27
N GLU A 114 -7.67 -6.91 1.04
CA GLU A 114 -8.38 -7.79 1.96
C GLU A 114 -9.55 -7.04 2.61
N THR A 115 -10.76 -7.45 2.26
CA THR A 115 -12.03 -6.83 2.71
C THR A 115 -12.77 -7.66 3.75
N HIS A 116 -12.31 -8.89 4.02
CA HIS A 116 -12.88 -9.80 5.02
C HIS A 116 -11.79 -10.14 6.03
N TYR A 117 -11.67 -9.31 7.06
CA TYR A 117 -10.78 -9.55 8.17
C TYR A 117 -11.59 -9.63 9.46
N SER A 118 -11.38 -10.70 10.21
CA SER A 118 -11.93 -10.85 11.55
C SER A 118 -11.16 -9.93 12.49
N HIS A 119 -11.80 -8.88 12.99
CA HIS A 119 -11.36 -8.27 14.24
C HIS A 119 -11.54 -9.32 15.34
N PRO A 120 -10.47 -9.71 16.07
CA PRO A 120 -10.69 -10.28 17.39
C PRO A 120 -11.38 -9.18 18.19
N GLU A 121 -12.67 -9.35 18.48
CA GLU A 121 -13.40 -8.45 19.37
C GLU A 121 -12.66 -8.40 20.73
N GLU A 122 -12.36 -7.19 21.21
CA GLU A 122 -11.97 -6.91 22.60
C GLU A 122 -13.18 -6.96 23.53
#